data_AF-A0A957IVR7-F1
#
_entry.id   AF-A0A957IVR7-F1
#
_cell.length_a   1.000
_cell.length_b   1.000
_cell.length_c   1.000
_cell.angle_alpha   90.00
_cell.angle_beta   90.00
_cell.angle_gamma   90.00
#
_symmetry.space_group_name_H-M   'P 1'
#
loop_
_entity.id
_entity.type
_entity.pdbx_description
1 polymer ?
#
loop_
_entity_poly.entity_id
_entity_poly.type
_entity_poly.pdbx_seq_one_letter_code
_entity_poly.pdbx_strand_id
1 'polypeptide(L)'
;NEGKKLLETAKANGVLVGCAPDTFLGAGHQTARKLIDDGVIGNPVAANAFMMSWGMEMWHPNPEFYFKPGGGPMFDMGPYYLTDLVFLLGPIAAVSGMVTTGRKQRTITSEPLAGKVIDVEVPTHVTGLMQFASGAVGTIITSFDVAGADLPNIQIHGDKGSLRVPDPNRFGDPVLLRRGGSKEWEEV
;
A
#
# COMPACT_ATOMS: atom_id res chain seq x y z
N ASN A 1 -0.37 10.18 -18.90
CA ASN A 1 -0.42 11.64 -19.16
C ASN A 1 -1.72 12.31 -18.74
N GLU A 2 -2.80 11.58 -18.45
CA GLU A 2 -4.09 12.18 -18.06
C GLU A 2 -4.05 12.91 -16.72
N GLY A 3 -3.38 12.34 -15.70
CA GLY A 3 -3.22 13.01 -14.40
C GLY A 3 -2.52 14.37 -14.50
N LYS A 4 -1.51 14.52 -15.35
CA LYS A 4 -0.86 15.82 -15.59
C LYS A 4 -1.83 16.84 -16.20
N LYS A 5 -2.60 16.41 -17.21
CA LYS A 5 -3.62 17.26 -17.84
C LYS A 5 -4.70 17.70 -16.85
N LEU A 6 -5.10 16.82 -15.93
CA LEU A 6 -6.05 17.15 -14.87
C LEU A 6 -5.49 18.27 -13.97
N LEU A 7 -4.25 18.14 -13.52
CA LEU A 7 -3.58 19.15 -12.69
C LEU A 7 -3.40 20.48 -13.43
N GLU A 8 -3.01 20.45 -14.70
CA GLU A 8 -2.88 21.64 -15.56
C GLU A 8 -4.23 22.35 -15.73
N THR A 9 -5.31 21.59 -15.94
CA THR A 9 -6.67 22.13 -16.10
C THR A 9 -7.16 22.76 -14.80
N ALA A 10 -6.95 22.10 -13.66
CA ALA A 10 -7.32 22.65 -12.36
C ALA A 10 -6.58 23.95 -12.07
N LYS A 11 -5.27 24.00 -12.36
CA LYS A 11 -4.46 25.22 -12.25
C LYS A 11 -4.99 26.35 -13.14
N ALA A 12 -5.33 26.06 -14.39
CA ALA A 12 -5.86 27.04 -15.33
C ALA A 12 -7.21 27.65 -14.88
N ASN A 13 -7.99 26.89 -14.09
CA ASN A 13 -9.29 27.32 -13.56
C ASN A 13 -9.22 27.84 -12.11
N GLY A 14 -8.03 27.90 -11.51
CA GLY A 14 -7.88 28.37 -10.12
C GLY A 14 -8.53 27.46 -9.07
N VAL A 15 -8.68 26.17 -9.36
CA VAL A 15 -9.29 25.17 -8.45
C VAL A 15 -8.27 24.14 -7.96
N LEU A 16 -8.57 23.49 -6.84
CA LEU A 16 -7.76 22.42 -6.26
C LEU A 16 -8.22 21.04 -6.75
N VAL A 17 -7.30 20.07 -6.78
CA VAL A 17 -7.60 18.66 -7.06
C VAL A 17 -7.46 17.86 -5.78
N GLY A 18 -8.54 17.22 -5.35
CA GLY A 18 -8.52 16.17 -4.35
C GLY A 18 -8.53 14.80 -5.02
N CYS A 19 -7.79 13.84 -4.49
CA CYS A 19 -7.79 12.47 -4.97
C CYS A 19 -7.70 11.54 -3.76
N ALA A 20 -8.47 10.45 -3.80
CA ALA A 20 -8.23 9.32 -2.92
C ALA A 20 -6.81 8.76 -3.16
N PRO A 21 -6.19 8.14 -2.15
CA PRO A 21 -6.78 7.81 -0.84
C PRO A 21 -6.57 8.91 0.20
N ASP A 22 -7.61 9.18 0.97
CA ASP A 22 -7.64 10.11 2.10
C ASP A 22 -7.45 9.41 3.46
N THR A 23 -7.37 8.07 3.47
CA THR A 23 -7.24 7.24 4.68
C THR A 23 -6.00 7.55 5.50
N PHE A 24 -4.91 8.05 4.90
CA PHE A 24 -3.71 8.49 5.63
C PHE A 24 -3.98 9.69 6.58
N LEU A 25 -5.13 10.36 6.44
CA LEU A 25 -5.63 11.36 7.39
C LEU A 25 -6.25 10.72 8.65
N GLY A 26 -6.43 9.39 8.66
CA GLY A 26 -6.95 8.63 9.79
C GLY A 26 -6.04 8.65 11.01
N ALA A 27 -6.64 8.46 12.18
CA ALA A 27 -5.97 8.64 13.48
C ALA A 27 -4.71 7.78 13.62
N GLY A 28 -4.74 6.53 13.19
CA GLY A 28 -3.58 5.64 13.29
C GLY A 28 -2.39 6.11 12.43
N HIS A 29 -2.64 6.54 11.19
CA HIS A 29 -1.60 7.05 10.29
C HIS A 29 -1.01 8.37 10.79
N GLN A 30 -1.86 9.27 11.31
CA GLN A 30 -1.42 10.51 11.95
C GLN A 30 -0.63 10.26 13.24
N THR A 31 -1.01 9.27 14.05
CA THR A 31 -0.24 8.84 15.23
C THR A 31 1.13 8.31 14.81
N ALA A 32 1.21 7.47 13.77
CA ALA A 32 2.47 6.96 13.25
C ALA A 32 3.40 8.10 12.78
N ARG A 33 2.85 9.06 12.02
CA ARG A 33 3.56 10.28 11.61
C ARG A 33 4.09 11.05 12.82
N LYS A 34 3.24 11.28 13.82
CA LYS A 34 3.62 11.98 15.05
C LYS A 34 4.76 11.28 15.78
N LEU A 35 4.72 9.95 15.90
CA LEU A 35 5.80 9.19 16.56
C LEU A 35 7.14 9.29 15.80
N ILE A 36 7.10 9.40 14.48
CA ILE A 36 8.29 9.68 13.66
C ILE A 36 8.78 11.12 13.91
N ASP A 37 7.88 12.10 13.89
CA ASP A 37 8.21 13.52 14.13
C ASP A 37 8.79 13.78 15.52
N ASP A 38 8.23 13.14 16.54
CA ASP A 38 8.69 13.21 17.92
C ASP A 38 10.01 12.42 18.14
N GLY A 39 10.52 11.75 17.11
CA GLY A 39 11.79 11.01 17.15
C GLY A 39 11.75 9.73 17.99
N VAL A 40 10.55 9.16 18.22
CA VAL A 40 10.35 8.00 19.11
C VAL A 40 11.08 6.76 18.61
N ILE A 41 11.11 6.54 17.29
CA ILE A 41 11.90 5.47 16.65
C ILE A 41 13.26 5.95 16.13
N GLY A 42 13.62 7.21 16.40
CA GLY A 42 14.82 7.85 15.87
C GLY A 42 14.74 8.05 14.35
N ASN A 43 15.84 7.84 13.63
CA ASN A 43 15.87 8.04 12.18
C ASN A 43 15.33 6.79 11.46
N PRO A 44 14.27 6.88 10.64
CA PRO A 44 13.84 5.77 9.80
C PRO A 44 14.96 5.32 8.85
N VAL A 45 15.27 4.03 8.85
CA VAL A 45 16.27 3.40 7.99
C VAL A 45 15.65 2.47 6.96
N ALA A 46 14.52 1.84 7.29
CA ALA A 46 13.86 0.90 6.41
C ALA A 46 12.34 0.91 6.54
N ALA A 47 11.66 0.46 5.48
CA ALA A 47 10.23 0.23 5.49
C ALA A 47 9.85 -1.06 4.77
N ASN A 48 8.80 -1.71 5.24
CA ASN A 48 8.22 -2.86 4.59
C ASN A 48 6.72 -2.68 4.45
N ALA A 49 6.19 -2.95 3.26
CA ALA A 49 4.80 -2.78 2.91
C ALA A 49 4.27 -4.04 2.21
N PHE A 50 3.22 -4.65 2.75
CA PHE A 50 2.63 -5.86 2.19
C PHE A 50 1.12 -5.72 2.06
N MET A 51 0.64 -5.85 0.82
CA MET A 51 -0.76 -6.09 0.50
C MET A 51 -0.83 -7.43 -0.21
N MET A 52 -1.31 -8.46 0.48
CA MET A 52 -1.28 -9.83 -0.03
C MET A 52 -2.63 -10.47 0.18
N SER A 53 -3.28 -10.86 -0.90
CA SER A 53 -4.59 -11.49 -0.86
C SER A 53 -4.69 -12.62 -1.88
N TRP A 54 -5.75 -13.42 -1.74
CA TRP A 54 -6.12 -14.43 -2.71
C TRP A 54 -6.96 -13.87 -3.86
N GLY A 55 -7.02 -12.55 -4.03
CA GLY A 55 -7.81 -11.85 -5.04
C GLY A 55 -9.28 -11.63 -4.68
N MET A 56 -9.99 -11.03 -5.63
CA MET A 56 -11.33 -10.46 -5.45
C MET A 56 -12.45 -11.40 -5.86
N GLU A 57 -12.12 -12.44 -6.63
CA GLU A 57 -13.09 -13.28 -7.33
C GLU A 57 -13.99 -14.11 -6.42
N MET A 58 -13.65 -14.16 -5.14
CA MET A 58 -14.38 -14.90 -4.11
C MET A 58 -15.38 -14.06 -3.32
N TRP A 59 -15.36 -12.72 -3.45
CA TRP A 59 -16.22 -11.84 -2.66
C TRP A 59 -16.76 -10.62 -3.42
N HIS A 60 -16.04 -10.11 -4.42
CA HIS A 60 -16.48 -8.91 -5.15
C HIS A 60 -17.56 -9.29 -6.18
N PRO A 61 -18.67 -8.54 -6.31
CA PRO A 61 -19.77 -8.90 -7.21
C PRO A 61 -19.40 -8.80 -8.71
N ASN A 62 -18.37 -8.01 -9.04
CA ASN A 62 -17.85 -7.89 -10.40
C ASN A 62 -16.31 -7.77 -10.40
N PRO A 63 -15.58 -8.87 -10.20
CA PRO A 63 -14.13 -8.86 -9.95
C PRO A 63 -13.29 -8.74 -11.25
N GLU A 64 -13.90 -8.86 -12.42
CA GLU A 64 -13.17 -9.00 -13.69
C GLU A 64 -12.25 -7.82 -14.00
N PHE A 65 -12.69 -6.59 -13.71
CA PHE A 65 -11.92 -5.39 -14.04
C PHE A 65 -10.56 -5.30 -13.32
N TYR A 66 -10.42 -5.95 -12.15
CA TYR A 66 -9.15 -6.03 -11.42
C TYR A 66 -8.07 -6.78 -12.21
N PHE A 67 -8.45 -7.59 -13.20
CA PHE A 67 -7.54 -8.42 -13.99
C PHE A 67 -7.36 -7.92 -15.43
N LYS A 68 -7.94 -6.76 -15.79
CA LYS A 68 -7.84 -6.12 -17.10
C LYS A 68 -6.87 -4.93 -17.07
N PRO A 69 -6.41 -4.41 -18.23
CA PRO A 69 -5.53 -3.24 -18.28
C PRO A 69 -6.08 -2.06 -17.47
N GLY A 70 -5.25 -1.50 -16.59
CA GLY A 70 -5.64 -0.48 -15.62
C GLY A 70 -6.00 -1.04 -14.23
N GLY A 71 -6.12 -2.36 -14.09
CA GLY A 71 -6.25 -3.07 -12.82
C GLY A 71 -4.93 -3.62 -12.28
N GLY A 72 -5.04 -4.65 -11.44
CA GLY A 72 -3.93 -5.31 -10.76
C GLY A 72 -3.70 -4.81 -9.34
N PRO A 73 -2.98 -5.57 -8.50
CA PRO A 73 -2.80 -5.27 -7.08
C PRO A 73 -2.10 -3.94 -6.83
N MET A 74 -1.18 -3.57 -7.71
CA MET A 74 -0.44 -2.31 -7.60
C MET A 74 -1.27 -1.09 -7.99
N PHE A 75 -2.22 -1.22 -8.92
CA PHE A 75 -3.10 -0.10 -9.28
C PHE A 75 -4.28 0.04 -8.32
N ASP A 76 -4.73 -1.07 -7.74
CA ASP A 76 -5.81 -1.09 -6.75
C ASP A 76 -5.33 -0.55 -5.39
N MET A 77 -4.40 -1.25 -4.74
CA MET A 77 -3.99 -0.96 -3.37
C MET A 77 -2.65 -0.22 -3.28
N GLY A 78 -1.84 -0.28 -4.33
CA GLY A 78 -0.56 0.43 -4.35
C GLY A 78 -0.66 1.93 -4.05
N PRO A 79 -1.67 2.69 -4.55
CA PRO A 79 -1.83 4.09 -4.21
C PRO A 79 -2.01 4.34 -2.70
N TYR A 80 -2.69 3.46 -1.97
CA TYR A 80 -2.89 3.60 -0.52
C TYR A 80 -1.56 3.45 0.23
N TYR A 81 -0.83 2.38 -0.08
CA TYR A 81 0.45 2.09 0.58
C TYR A 81 1.53 3.10 0.20
N LEU A 82 1.61 3.50 -1.08
CA LEU A 82 2.58 4.50 -1.52
C LEU A 82 2.28 5.89 -0.95
N THR A 83 1.01 6.28 -0.86
CA THR A 83 0.64 7.57 -0.27
C THR A 83 1.04 7.63 1.19
N ASP A 84 0.72 6.58 1.95
CA ASP A 84 1.07 6.51 3.37
C ASP A 84 2.60 6.45 3.60
N LEU A 85 3.33 5.64 2.82
CA LEU A 85 4.79 5.63 2.88
C LEU A 85 5.41 6.99 2.55
N VAL A 86 4.90 7.70 1.54
CA VAL A 86 5.39 9.05 1.20
C VAL A 86 5.04 10.05 2.30
N PHE A 87 3.86 9.94 2.90
CA PHE A 87 3.44 10.76 4.04
C PHE A 87 4.35 10.54 5.26
N LEU A 88 4.74 9.30 5.54
CA LEU A 88 5.57 8.93 6.69
C LEU A 88 7.06 9.21 6.46
N LEU A 89 7.60 8.95 5.27
CA LEU A 89 9.05 8.94 5.01
C LEU A 89 9.54 10.02 4.04
N GLY A 90 8.62 10.72 3.38
CA GLY A 90 8.90 11.72 2.36
C GLY A 90 8.95 11.14 0.93
N PRO A 91 9.42 11.93 -0.04
CA PRO A 91 9.40 11.55 -1.45
C PRO A 91 10.24 10.32 -1.77
N ILE A 92 9.78 9.52 -2.73
CA ILE A 92 10.54 8.41 -3.31
C ILE A 92 11.41 8.96 -4.45
N ALA A 93 12.72 8.72 -4.37
CA ALA A 93 13.72 9.20 -5.33
C ALA A 93 13.99 8.20 -6.46
N ALA A 94 13.95 6.89 -6.17
CA ALA A 94 14.18 5.84 -7.15
C ALA A 94 13.41 4.57 -6.81
N VAL A 95 13.09 3.78 -7.84
CA VAL A 95 12.41 2.49 -7.70
C VAL A 95 13.04 1.43 -8.60
N SER A 96 12.93 0.18 -8.18
CA SER A 96 13.21 -1.01 -8.99
C SER A 96 12.20 -2.09 -8.64
N GLY A 97 11.82 -2.95 -9.57
CA GLY A 97 10.80 -3.96 -9.29
C GLY A 97 10.77 -5.11 -10.27
N MET A 98 10.12 -6.18 -9.83
CA MET A 98 9.85 -7.37 -10.63
C MET A 98 8.37 -7.72 -10.51
N VAL A 99 7.84 -8.33 -11.56
CA VAL A 99 6.42 -8.68 -11.63
C VAL A 99 6.25 -10.07 -12.20
N THR A 100 5.17 -10.73 -11.81
CA THR A 100 4.72 -11.99 -12.42
C THR A 100 3.20 -12.08 -12.40
N THR A 101 2.66 -12.97 -13.22
CA THR A 101 1.24 -13.35 -13.25
C THR A 101 1.14 -14.82 -12.84
N GLY A 102 0.64 -15.09 -11.64
CA GLY A 102 0.61 -16.45 -11.09
C GLY A 102 -0.39 -17.36 -11.81
N ARG A 103 -1.60 -16.84 -12.08
CA ARG A 103 -2.68 -17.56 -12.77
C ARG A 103 -3.08 -16.81 -14.03
N LYS A 104 -3.13 -17.52 -15.16
CA LYS A 104 -3.59 -16.95 -16.44
C LYS A 104 -5.11 -16.83 -16.52
N GLN A 105 -5.83 -17.66 -15.77
CA GLN A 105 -7.28 -17.65 -15.69
C GLN A 105 -7.73 -17.83 -14.25
N ARG A 106 -8.87 -17.22 -13.91
CA ARG A 106 -9.50 -17.32 -12.58
C ARG A 106 -10.99 -17.54 -12.74
N THR A 107 -11.59 -18.31 -11.84
CA THR A 107 -13.05 -18.55 -11.82
C THR A 107 -13.67 -17.72 -10.72
N ILE A 108 -14.69 -16.95 -11.05
CA ILE A 108 -15.48 -16.20 -10.07
C ILE A 108 -16.27 -17.19 -9.21
N THR A 109 -16.20 -17.03 -7.89
CA THR A 109 -17.02 -17.80 -6.95
C THR A 109 -18.02 -16.92 -6.19
N SER A 110 -17.96 -15.60 -6.36
CA SER A 110 -18.95 -14.64 -5.84
C SER A 110 -20.16 -14.47 -6.76
N GLU A 111 -21.32 -14.24 -6.15
CA GLU A 111 -22.53 -13.86 -6.88
C GLU A 111 -22.48 -12.38 -7.31
N PRO A 112 -23.11 -11.99 -8.44
CA PRO A 112 -24.00 -12.80 -9.31
C PRO A 112 -23.28 -13.54 -10.46
N LEU A 113 -21.95 -13.50 -10.53
CA LEU A 113 -21.18 -13.99 -11.68
C LEU A 113 -20.50 -15.34 -11.43
N ALA A 114 -20.96 -16.09 -10.43
CA ALA A 114 -20.36 -17.35 -10.02
C ALA A 114 -20.25 -18.34 -11.20
N GLY A 115 -19.08 -18.98 -11.33
CA GLY A 115 -18.77 -19.91 -12.40
C GLY A 115 -18.20 -19.27 -13.67
N LYS A 116 -18.26 -17.94 -13.84
CA LYS A 116 -17.61 -17.26 -14.96
C LYS A 116 -16.08 -17.36 -14.84
N VAL A 117 -15.42 -17.71 -15.96
CA VAL A 117 -13.95 -17.70 -16.08
C VAL A 117 -13.49 -16.35 -16.64
N ILE A 118 -12.44 -15.79 -16.04
CA ILE A 118 -11.82 -14.52 -16.42
C ILE A 118 -10.39 -14.79 -16.87
N ASP A 119 -9.99 -14.20 -18.00
CA ASP A 119 -8.59 -14.11 -18.40
C ASP A 119 -7.86 -12.99 -17.65
N VAL A 120 -6.67 -13.31 -17.13
CA VAL A 120 -5.81 -12.37 -16.40
C VAL A 120 -4.80 -11.74 -17.36
N GLU A 121 -4.92 -10.43 -17.54
CA GLU A 121 -4.15 -9.66 -18.53
C GLU A 121 -3.15 -8.68 -17.89
N VAL A 122 -3.02 -8.73 -16.56
CA VAL A 122 -2.13 -7.87 -15.78
C VAL A 122 -1.22 -8.70 -14.88
N PRO A 123 -0.08 -8.15 -14.43
CA PRO A 123 0.67 -8.74 -13.34
C PRO A 123 -0.15 -8.78 -12.06
N THR A 124 -0.15 -9.94 -11.40
CA THR A 124 -0.92 -10.20 -10.17
C THR A 124 -0.05 -10.39 -8.94
N HIS A 125 1.27 -10.34 -9.12
CA HIS A 125 2.25 -10.25 -8.05
C HIS A 125 3.33 -9.25 -8.45
N VAL A 126 3.52 -8.22 -7.62
CA VAL A 126 4.48 -7.13 -7.85
C VAL A 126 5.35 -7.00 -6.61
N THR A 127 6.66 -6.99 -6.82
CA THR A 127 7.65 -6.69 -5.79
C THR A 127 8.43 -5.45 -6.21
N GLY A 128 8.62 -4.52 -5.28
CA GLY A 128 9.28 -3.24 -5.53
C GLY A 128 10.22 -2.85 -4.40
N LEU A 129 11.35 -2.25 -4.77
CA LEU A 129 12.26 -1.53 -3.90
C LEU A 129 12.10 -0.03 -4.14
N MET A 130 12.15 0.75 -3.07
CA MET A 130 12.01 2.20 -3.09
C MET A 130 13.17 2.82 -2.32
N GLN A 131 13.87 3.76 -2.94
CA GLN A 131 14.82 4.63 -2.24
C GLN A 131 14.13 5.95 -1.94
N PHE A 132 14.01 6.32 -0.66
CA PHE A 132 13.44 7.59 -0.24
C PHE A 132 14.50 8.69 -0.24
N ALA A 133 14.07 9.94 -0.48
CA ALA A 133 14.95 11.11 -0.42
C ALA A 133 15.56 11.32 0.98
N SER A 134 14.91 10.81 2.02
CA SER A 134 15.41 10.79 3.41
C SER A 134 16.57 9.80 3.62
N GLY A 135 16.86 8.94 2.64
CA GLY A 135 17.89 7.89 2.73
C GLY A 135 17.36 6.53 3.17
N ALA A 136 16.12 6.45 3.68
CA ALA A 136 15.48 5.18 4.00
C ALA A 136 15.26 4.32 2.75
N VAL A 137 15.28 2.99 2.91
CA VAL A 137 15.00 2.03 1.83
C VAL A 137 13.75 1.22 2.17
N GLY A 138 12.79 1.22 1.26
CA GLY A 138 11.52 0.50 1.40
C GLY A 138 11.41 -0.70 0.49
N THR A 139 10.66 -1.70 0.94
CA THR A 139 10.16 -2.80 0.11
C THR A 139 8.64 -2.75 0.09
N ILE A 140 8.03 -2.89 -1.09
CA ILE A 140 6.59 -3.06 -1.26
C ILE A 140 6.31 -4.35 -2.01
N ILE A 141 5.36 -5.14 -1.51
CA ILE A 141 4.82 -6.31 -2.20
C ILE A 141 3.31 -6.19 -2.26
N THR A 142 2.76 -6.22 -3.48
CA THR A 142 1.31 -6.25 -3.72
C THR A 142 0.95 -7.49 -4.51
N SER A 143 0.01 -8.30 -4.03
CA SER A 143 -0.29 -9.61 -4.61
C SER A 143 -1.76 -9.99 -4.51
N PHE A 144 -2.30 -10.56 -5.59
CA PHE A 144 -3.60 -11.26 -5.63
C PHE A 144 -3.46 -12.79 -5.75
N ASP A 145 -2.24 -13.31 -5.60
CA ASP A 145 -1.91 -14.73 -5.73
C ASP A 145 -1.46 -15.40 -4.43
N VAL A 146 -1.65 -14.75 -3.28
CA VAL A 146 -1.18 -15.26 -1.99
C VAL A 146 -2.36 -15.76 -1.17
N ALA A 147 -2.36 -17.05 -0.82
CA ALA A 147 -3.48 -17.67 -0.09
C ALA A 147 -3.61 -17.15 1.35
N GLY A 148 -2.49 -16.80 1.97
CA GLY A 148 -2.42 -16.22 3.31
C GLY A 148 -1.00 -15.77 3.61
N ALA A 149 -0.87 -14.74 4.45
CA ALA A 149 0.41 -14.21 4.91
C ALA A 149 0.28 -13.73 6.36
N ASP A 150 1.32 -13.91 7.14
CA ASP A 150 1.49 -13.31 8.47
C ASP A 150 2.49 -12.14 8.38
N LEU A 151 2.22 -11.24 7.44
CA LEU A 151 3.05 -10.07 7.13
C LEU A 151 2.29 -8.80 7.51
N PRO A 152 2.99 -7.77 8.02
CA PRO A 152 2.36 -6.51 8.39
C PRO A 152 1.82 -5.77 7.15
N ASN A 153 0.84 -4.87 7.32
CA ASN A 153 0.50 -3.94 6.25
C ASN A 153 1.69 -3.01 5.98
N ILE A 154 2.05 -2.15 6.94
CA ILE A 154 3.25 -1.33 6.86
C ILE A 154 4.05 -1.46 8.16
N GLN A 155 5.37 -1.56 8.04
CA GLN A 155 6.31 -1.40 9.14
C GLN A 155 7.39 -0.39 8.79
N ILE A 156 7.70 0.49 9.73
CA ILE A 156 8.77 1.47 9.64
C ILE A 156 9.80 1.14 10.71
N HIS A 157 11.06 1.00 10.31
CA HIS A 157 12.16 0.68 11.21
C HIS A 157 13.09 1.88 11.28
N GLY A 158 13.35 2.37 12.49
CA GLY A 158 14.35 3.38 12.76
C GLY A 158 15.45 2.87 13.69
N ASP A 159 16.47 3.71 13.91
CA ASP A 159 17.64 3.36 14.71
C ASP A 159 17.35 3.19 16.22
N LYS A 160 16.18 3.61 16.72
CA LYS A 160 15.75 3.45 18.14
C LYS A 160 14.51 2.60 18.34
N GLY A 161 13.86 2.14 17.27
CA GLY A 161 12.63 1.36 17.39
C GLY A 161 11.96 1.08 16.06
N SER A 162 10.74 0.53 16.11
CA SER A 162 9.95 0.21 14.93
C SER A 162 8.48 0.50 15.18
N LEU A 163 7.76 0.85 14.12
CA LEU A 163 6.32 1.02 14.10
C LEU A 163 5.70 -0.05 13.22
N ARG A 164 4.59 -0.63 13.63
CA ARG A 164 3.62 -1.28 12.74
C ARG A 164 2.48 -0.29 12.54
N VAL A 165 2.33 0.13 11.30
CA VAL A 165 1.32 1.08 10.87
C VAL A 165 0.06 0.29 10.46
N PRO A 166 -1.13 0.80 10.80
CA PRO A 166 -2.43 0.27 10.40
C PRO A 166 -2.57 -0.10 8.93
N ASP A 167 -3.60 -0.89 8.62
CA ASP A 167 -4.03 -1.10 7.24
C ASP A 167 -4.33 0.26 6.56
N PRO A 168 -3.62 0.62 5.48
CA PRO A 168 -3.87 1.86 4.74
C PRO A 168 -5.30 1.96 4.18
N ASN A 169 -6.06 0.87 4.11
CA ASN A 169 -7.46 0.87 3.68
C ASN A 169 -8.45 1.26 4.80
N ARG A 170 -7.96 1.52 6.01
CA ARG A 170 -8.78 1.81 7.20
C ARG A 170 -8.32 3.09 7.89
N PHE A 171 -9.24 3.71 8.64
CA PHE A 171 -9.00 4.99 9.32
C PHE A 171 -8.55 4.86 10.79
N GLY A 172 -8.86 3.75 11.46
CA GLY A 172 -8.91 3.72 12.93
C GLY A 172 -8.20 2.57 13.62
N ASP A 173 -7.50 1.70 12.89
CA ASP A 173 -6.74 0.62 13.53
C ASP A 173 -5.52 1.24 14.28
N PRO A 174 -5.05 0.62 15.37
CA PRO A 174 -4.03 1.21 16.23
C PRO A 174 -2.60 1.07 15.67
N VAL A 175 -1.72 1.96 16.12
CA VAL A 175 -0.27 1.86 15.84
C VAL A 175 0.38 0.99 16.90
N LEU A 176 1.23 0.06 16.48
CA LEU A 176 2.07 -0.67 17.43
C LEU A 176 3.50 -0.13 17.38
N LEU A 177 4.06 0.17 18.55
CA LEU A 177 5.44 0.58 18.72
C LEU A 177 6.25 -0.57 19.32
N ARG A 178 7.48 -0.73 18.86
CA ARG A 178 8.47 -1.59 19.49
C ARG A 178 9.78 -0.83 19.64
N ARG A 179 10.15 -0.53 20.89
CA ARG A 179 11.40 0.17 21.20
C ARG A 179 12.61 -0.74 21.02
N GLY A 180 13.77 -0.14 20.73
CA GLY A 180 15.04 -0.84 20.65
C GLY A 180 15.32 -1.63 21.93
N GLY A 181 15.68 -2.90 21.78
CA GLY A 181 15.91 -3.81 22.91
C GLY A 181 14.63 -4.48 23.49
N SER A 182 13.42 -4.01 23.13
CA SER A 182 12.18 -4.68 23.51
C SER A 182 11.94 -5.94 22.66
N LYS A 183 11.29 -6.94 23.25
CA LYS A 183 10.75 -8.10 22.53
C LYS A 183 9.31 -7.92 22.10
N GLU A 184 8.57 -7.07 22.80
CA GLU A 184 7.13 -6.92 22.65
C GLU A 184 6.76 -5.65 21.90
N TRP A 185 5.61 -5.72 21.23
CA TRP A 185 4.91 -4.58 20.65
C TRP A 185 3.95 -3.98 21.68
N GLU A 186 3.92 -2.65 21.77
CA GLU A 186 2.97 -1.90 22.59
C GLU A 186 2.01 -1.11 21.69
N GLU A 187 0.73 -1.12 22.02
CA GLU A 187 -0.26 -0.26 21.37
C GLU A 187 -0.08 1.19 21.86
N VAL A 188 -0.19 2.16 20.95
CA VAL A 188 -0.02 3.60 21.23
C VAL A 188 -1.24 4.40 20.80
#